data_AF-A0A484Y7X1-F1
#
_entry.id   AF-A0A484Y7X1-F1
#
_cell.length_a   1.000
_cell.length_b   1.000
_cell.length_c   1.000
_cell.angle_alpha   90.00
_cell.angle_beta   90.00
_cell.angle_gamma   90.00
#
_symmetry.space_group_name_H-M   'P 1'
#
loop_
_entity.id
_entity.type
_entity.pdbx_description
1 polymer ?
#
loop_
_entity_poly.entity_id
_entity_poly.type
_entity_poly.pdbx_seq_one_letter_code
_entity_poly.pdbx_strand_id
1 'polypeptide(L)'
;MKKSTLSLAIGLLLACSTGMAKTQHLTLEQRMALLEERLEAAEMRAAKAEGQVKQLQTQQAAEIREIKTAQGNTPVNGQSTTESEKKNATPPNLLLSGYGDLKIYGDVEFNMDAESNHGLLAMTNADVNSDPTNEQWNLNGRILLGFDGMRKLDNGYFAGFSAQPLGDMHGSVNIDDAVFFFGKETTGRSK
;
A
#
# COMPACT_ATOMS: atom_id res chain seq x y z
N MET A 1 1.75 -13.01 8.53
CA MET A 1 2.93 -13.89 8.34
C MET A 1 3.76 -13.39 7.15
N LYS A 2 5.07 -13.63 7.21
CA LYS A 2 6.16 -12.80 6.66
C LYS A 2 6.27 -12.81 5.12
N LYS A 3 6.38 -11.63 4.50
CA LYS A 3 6.59 -11.38 3.07
C LYS A 3 8.04 -11.66 2.61
N SER A 4 8.56 -12.87 2.86
CA SER A 4 9.99 -13.17 2.67
C SER A 4 10.27 -14.53 2.03
N THR A 5 9.45 -14.97 1.07
CA THR A 5 9.68 -16.27 0.39
C THR A 5 9.67 -16.19 -1.14
N LEU A 6 9.57 -15.00 -1.75
CA LEU A 6 9.49 -14.86 -3.21
C LEU A 6 10.75 -14.31 -3.90
N SER A 7 11.89 -14.24 -3.19
CA SER A 7 13.17 -13.78 -3.78
C SER A 7 14.24 -14.88 -3.90
N LEU A 8 13.92 -16.14 -3.58
CA LEU A 8 14.89 -17.23 -3.54
C LEU A 8 14.59 -18.34 -4.57
N ALA A 9 14.30 -17.97 -5.82
CA ALA A 9 14.13 -18.95 -6.91
C ALA A 9 14.89 -18.61 -8.20
N ILE A 10 15.42 -17.39 -8.34
CA ILE A 10 16.14 -16.97 -9.56
C ILE A 10 17.66 -17.26 -9.46
N GLY A 11 18.17 -17.56 -8.26
CA GLY A 11 19.59 -17.84 -8.01
C GLY A 11 20.01 -19.31 -8.04
N LEU A 12 19.09 -20.26 -8.29
CA LEU A 12 19.36 -21.70 -8.18
C LEU A 12 19.22 -22.47 -9.50
N LEU A 13 19.46 -21.82 -10.64
CA LEU A 13 19.54 -22.47 -11.96
C LEU A 13 20.95 -22.39 -12.59
N LEU A 14 21.93 -21.81 -11.90
CA LEU A 14 23.31 -21.66 -12.41
C LEU A 14 24.33 -22.58 -11.74
N ALA A 15 23.90 -23.50 -10.87
CA ALA A 15 24.78 -24.45 -10.17
C ALA A 15 24.34 -25.89 -10.40
N CYS A 16 24.52 -26.38 -11.62
CA CYS A 16 24.70 -27.82 -11.88
C CYS A 16 25.62 -28.01 -13.09
N SER A 17 26.79 -27.36 -13.04
CA SER A 17 27.95 -27.79 -13.80
C SER A 17 28.58 -29.00 -13.11
N THR A 18 27.94 -30.16 -13.18
CA THR A 18 28.68 -31.43 -13.08
C THR A 18 29.13 -31.81 -14.48
N GLY A 19 30.08 -31.03 -14.99
CA GLY A 19 30.98 -31.48 -16.05
C GLY A 19 31.94 -32.50 -15.44
N MET A 20 31.48 -33.74 -15.27
CA MET A 20 32.42 -34.85 -15.16
C MET A 20 33.11 -34.97 -16.52
N ALA A 21 34.33 -34.45 -16.62
CA ALA A 21 35.20 -34.63 -17.78
C ALA A 21 35.58 -36.11 -17.87
N LYS A 22 34.73 -36.91 -18.53
CA LYS A 22 35.07 -38.28 -18.90
C LYS A 22 36.00 -38.21 -20.10
N THR A 23 37.30 -38.30 -19.88
CA THR A 23 38.29 -38.52 -20.93
C THR A 23 38.10 -39.92 -21.50
N GLN A 24 37.14 -40.08 -22.41
CA GLN A 24 37.07 -41.23 -23.32
C GLN A 24 37.28 -40.72 -24.75
N HIS A 25 38.22 -41.34 -25.45
CA HIS A 25 38.59 -41.01 -26.82
C HIS A 25 37.50 -41.52 -27.77
N LEU A 26 36.36 -40.83 -27.83
CA LEU A 26 35.27 -41.14 -28.76
C LEU A 26 35.70 -40.80 -30.19
N THR A 27 35.35 -41.67 -31.14
CA THR A 27 35.48 -41.39 -32.57
C THR A 27 34.57 -40.22 -32.97
N LEU A 28 34.90 -39.53 -34.07
CA LEU A 28 34.15 -38.36 -34.55
C LEU A 28 32.64 -38.63 -34.70
N GLU A 29 32.30 -39.81 -35.20
CA GLU A 29 30.93 -40.30 -35.38
C GLU A 29 30.16 -40.39 -34.05
N GLN A 30 30.79 -40.92 -32.99
CA GLN A 30 30.14 -41.03 -31.68
C GLN A 30 29.94 -39.65 -31.01
N ARG A 31 30.79 -38.67 -31.33
CA ARG A 31 30.59 -37.29 -30.87
C ARG A 31 29.44 -36.61 -31.60
N MET A 32 29.29 -36.83 -32.91
CA MET A 32 28.17 -36.29 -33.67
C MET A 32 26.84 -36.86 -33.18
N ALA A 33 26.76 -38.18 -32.98
CA ALA A 33 25.55 -38.81 -32.44
C ALA A 33 25.17 -38.28 -31.04
N LEU A 34 26.15 -38.08 -30.15
CA LEU A 34 25.90 -37.50 -28.83
C LEU A 34 25.47 -36.03 -28.88
N LEU A 35 25.96 -35.26 -29.84
CA LEU A 35 25.56 -33.87 -30.03
C LEU A 35 24.14 -33.76 -30.59
N GLU A 36 23.77 -34.65 -31.50
CA GLU A 36 22.43 -34.73 -32.07
C GLU A 36 21.39 -35.08 -31.00
N GLU A 37 21.67 -36.08 -30.17
CA GLU A 37 20.81 -36.45 -29.02
C GLU A 37 20.65 -35.29 -28.03
N ARG A 38 21.73 -34.56 -27.75
CA ARG A 38 21.69 -33.39 -26.86
C ARG A 38 20.93 -32.21 -27.47
N LEU A 39 21.00 -32.05 -28.79
CA LEU A 39 20.26 -31.01 -29.51
C LEU A 39 18.76 -31.30 -29.44
N GLU A 40 18.35 -32.53 -29.73
CA GLU A 40 16.94 -32.95 -29.69
C GLU A 40 16.35 -32.80 -28.28
N ALA A 41 17.11 -33.19 -27.24
CA ALA A 41 16.69 -33.01 -25.85
C ALA A 41 16.57 -31.53 -25.45
N ALA A 42 17.40 -30.65 -26.02
CA ALA A 42 17.33 -29.21 -25.77
C ALA A 42 16.12 -28.58 -26.46
N GLU A 43 15.85 -28.94 -27.72
CA GLU A 43 14.69 -28.46 -28.48
C GLU A 43 13.36 -28.87 -27.83
N MET A 44 13.23 -30.13 -27.40
CA MET A 44 12.03 -30.58 -26.68
C MET A 44 11.81 -29.81 -25.37
N ARG A 45 12.88 -29.48 -24.65
CA ARG A 45 12.79 -28.71 -23.41
C ARG A 45 12.39 -27.25 -23.68
N ALA A 46 12.92 -26.65 -24.74
CA ALA A 46 12.54 -25.30 -25.17
C ALA A 46 11.06 -25.25 -25.59
N ALA A 47 10.60 -26.19 -26.41
CA ALA A 47 9.20 -26.26 -26.85
C ALA A 47 8.23 -26.43 -25.66
N LYS A 48 8.60 -27.25 -24.66
CA LYS A 48 7.81 -27.40 -23.43
C LYS A 48 7.75 -26.11 -22.61
N ALA A 49 8.86 -25.39 -22.51
CA ALA A 49 8.91 -24.12 -21.79
C ALA A 49 8.05 -23.05 -22.49
N GLU A 50 8.11 -22.96 -23.82
CA GLU A 50 7.26 -22.06 -24.60
C GLU A 50 5.76 -22.36 -24.43
N GLY A 51 5.39 -23.65 -24.43
CA GLY A 51 4.02 -24.07 -24.16
C GLY A 51 3.51 -23.64 -22.78
N GLN A 52 4.34 -23.81 -21.74
CA GLN A 52 4.01 -23.39 -20.38
C GLN A 52 3.89 -21.87 -20.25
N VAL A 53 4.79 -21.11 -20.88
CA VAL A 53 4.71 -19.63 -20.89
C VAL A 53 3.42 -19.16 -21.57
N LYS A 54 3.04 -19.78 -22.68
CA LYS A 54 1.79 -19.44 -23.38
C LYS A 54 0.56 -19.74 -22.52
N GLN A 55 0.57 -20.86 -21.80
CA GLN A 55 -0.51 -21.22 -20.87
C GLN A 55 -0.60 -20.24 -19.69
N LEU A 56 0.52 -19.86 -19.09
CA LEU A 56 0.57 -18.87 -18.01
C LEU A 56 0.08 -17.49 -18.47
N GLN A 57 0.43 -17.06 -19.68
CA GLN A 57 -0.09 -15.83 -20.27
C GLN A 57 -1.62 -15.87 -20.44
N THR A 58 -2.17 -16.99 -20.92
CA THR A 58 -3.64 -17.13 -21.06
C THR A 58 -4.37 -17.14 -19.71
N GLN A 59 -3.79 -17.77 -18.67
CA GLN A 59 -4.37 -17.77 -17.32
C GLN A 59 -4.33 -16.38 -16.69
N GLN A 60 -3.19 -15.69 -16.81
CA GLN A 60 -3.05 -14.32 -16.28
C GLN A 60 -3.99 -13.34 -17.00
N ALA A 61 -4.19 -13.48 -18.31
CA ALA A 61 -5.13 -12.64 -19.06
C ALA A 61 -6.60 -12.91 -18.65
N ALA A 62 -6.95 -14.14 -18.29
CA ALA A 62 -8.27 -14.49 -17.77
C ALA A 62 -8.48 -13.95 -16.34
N GLU A 63 -7.49 -14.08 -15.46
CA GLU A 63 -7.51 -13.56 -14.09
C GLU A 63 -7.60 -12.02 -14.07
N ILE A 64 -6.88 -11.33 -14.95
CA ILE A 64 -6.99 -9.86 -15.12
C ILE A 64 -8.40 -9.45 -15.59
N ARG A 65 -9.05 -10.24 -16.45
CA ARG A 65 -10.43 -9.97 -16.88
C ARG A 65 -11.42 -10.19 -15.74
N GLU A 66 -11.26 -11.23 -14.94
CA GLU A 66 -12.11 -11.49 -13.77
C GLU A 66 -11.97 -10.40 -12.69
N ILE A 67 -10.74 -9.93 -12.43
CA ILE A 67 -10.49 -8.78 -11.55
C ILE A 67 -11.17 -7.52 -12.10
N LYS A 68 -11.14 -7.30 -13.43
CA LYS A 68 -11.80 -6.15 -14.07
C LYS A 68 -13.33 -6.20 -13.99
N THR A 69 -13.92 -7.40 -13.95
CA THR A 69 -15.37 -7.58 -13.72
C THR A 69 -15.77 -7.51 -12.24
N ALA A 70 -14.86 -7.83 -11.32
CA ALA A 70 -15.07 -7.74 -9.87
C ALA A 70 -14.81 -6.33 -9.30
N GLN A 71 -14.14 -5.44 -10.04
CA GLN A 71 -13.92 -4.03 -9.71
C GLN A 71 -15.14 -3.12 -9.95
N GLY A 72 -16.35 -3.67 -9.93
CA GLY A 72 -17.54 -2.86 -9.67
C GLY A 72 -17.57 -2.50 -8.19
N ASN A 73 -17.06 -1.32 -7.84
CA ASN A 73 -17.12 -0.67 -6.52
C ASN A 73 -17.02 -1.63 -5.33
N THR A 74 -15.82 -1.85 -4.78
CA THR A 74 -15.68 -2.44 -3.45
C THR A 74 -16.20 -1.43 -2.44
N PRO A 75 -17.37 -1.61 -1.80
CA PRO A 75 -17.82 -0.68 -0.78
C PRO A 75 -16.84 -0.76 0.39
N VAL A 76 -16.34 0.38 0.84
CA VAL A 76 -15.65 0.47 2.12
C VAL A 76 -16.67 0.05 3.19
N ASN A 77 -16.44 -1.10 3.82
CA ASN A 77 -17.36 -1.65 4.81
C ASN A 77 -17.24 -0.82 6.10
N GLY A 78 -17.90 0.33 6.12
CA GLY A 78 -18.08 1.14 7.31
C GLY A 78 -18.90 0.33 8.32
N GLN A 79 -18.37 0.17 9.53
CA GLN A 79 -19.12 -0.43 10.62
C GLN A 79 -20.25 0.54 11.00
N SER A 80 -21.46 0.23 10.54
CA SER A 80 -22.66 1.00 10.89
C SER A 80 -23.00 0.71 12.35
N THR A 81 -22.78 1.68 13.24
CA THR A 81 -23.36 1.66 14.58
C THR A 81 -24.85 2.00 14.46
N THR A 82 -25.67 1.26 15.19
CA THR A 82 -27.14 1.16 15.01
C THR A 82 -27.94 2.41 15.37
N GLU A 83 -27.30 3.53 15.69
CA GLU A 83 -28.00 4.70 16.22
C GLU A 83 -27.41 6.00 15.68
N SER A 84 -27.72 6.33 14.43
CA SER A 84 -27.73 7.71 13.92
C SER A 84 -28.64 7.83 12.69
N GLU A 85 -29.82 7.22 12.75
CA GLU A 85 -30.89 7.51 11.80
C GLU A 85 -31.57 8.82 12.23
N LYS A 86 -31.18 9.93 11.61
CA LYS A 86 -32.03 11.09 11.25
C LYS A 86 -31.16 12.28 10.80
N LYS A 87 -30.52 12.16 9.63
CA LYS A 87 -30.40 13.30 8.66
C LYS A 87 -29.70 12.99 7.34
N ASN A 88 -29.10 11.83 7.13
CA ASN A 88 -28.51 11.46 5.83
C ASN A 88 -28.98 10.05 5.43
N ALA A 89 -30.02 9.98 4.59
CA ALA A 89 -30.69 8.74 4.19
C ALA A 89 -29.89 7.87 3.20
N THR A 90 -28.60 8.16 2.99
CA THR A 90 -27.73 7.39 2.12
C THR A 90 -26.43 7.13 2.88
N PRO A 91 -26.00 5.86 3.02
CA PRO A 91 -24.73 5.56 3.66
C PRO A 91 -23.61 6.27 2.90
N PRO A 92 -22.68 6.95 3.60
CA PRO A 92 -21.56 7.60 2.94
C PRO A 92 -20.72 6.53 2.22
N ASN A 93 -20.58 6.67 0.91
CA ASN A 93 -19.79 5.75 0.09
C ASN A 93 -18.54 6.47 -0.43
N LEU A 94 -17.36 5.89 -0.19
CA LEU A 94 -16.11 6.37 -0.75
C LEU A 94 -15.92 5.79 -2.15
N LEU A 95 -16.11 6.61 -3.17
CA LEU A 95 -15.89 6.23 -4.56
C LEU A 95 -14.49 6.66 -4.99
N LEU A 96 -13.61 5.68 -5.25
CA LEU A 96 -12.28 5.90 -5.82
C LEU A 96 -12.34 5.64 -7.34
N SER A 97 -12.22 6.68 -8.15
CA SER A 97 -12.24 6.54 -9.62
C SER A 97 -10.83 6.64 -10.22
N GLY A 98 -10.43 5.63 -11.01
CA GLY A 98 -9.20 5.62 -11.79
C GLY A 98 -8.15 4.60 -11.34
N TYR A 99 -7.08 4.46 -12.13
CA TYR A 99 -5.92 3.62 -11.83
C TYR A 99 -4.82 4.49 -11.19
N GLY A 100 -4.65 4.39 -9.88
CA GLY A 100 -3.63 5.13 -9.12
C GLY A 100 -3.65 4.73 -7.65
N ASP A 101 -2.50 4.87 -6.98
CA ASP A 101 -2.40 4.59 -5.56
C ASP A 101 -2.86 5.85 -4.80
N LEU A 102 -3.96 5.74 -4.06
CA LEU A 102 -4.42 6.78 -3.13
C LEU A 102 -4.41 6.22 -1.71
N LYS A 103 -3.70 6.89 -0.82
CA LYS A 103 -3.66 6.59 0.61
C LYS A 103 -4.27 7.75 1.37
N ILE A 104 -5.24 7.44 2.22
CA ILE A 104 -5.87 8.38 3.15
C ILE A 104 -5.46 7.95 4.57
N TYR A 105 -4.94 8.88 5.36
CA TYR A 105 -4.51 8.64 6.74
C TYR A 105 -4.74 9.89 7.57
N GLY A 106 -4.39 9.85 8.85
CA GLY A 106 -4.57 10.98 9.75
C GLY A 106 -4.58 10.53 11.20
N ASP A 107 -4.56 11.50 12.10
CA ASP A 107 -4.76 11.33 13.52
C ASP A 107 -5.75 12.37 14.05
N VAL A 108 -6.33 12.04 15.20
CA VAL A 108 -7.26 12.91 15.90
C VAL A 108 -6.78 13.00 17.34
N GLU A 109 -6.57 14.22 17.80
CA GLU A 109 -6.19 14.53 19.17
C GLU A 109 -7.30 15.35 19.84
N PHE A 110 -7.72 14.93 21.02
CA PHE A 110 -8.66 15.65 21.88
C PHE A 110 -8.02 15.82 23.26
N ASN A 111 -7.86 17.06 23.68
CA ASN A 111 -7.33 17.47 24.96
C ASN A 111 -8.45 18.13 25.76
N MET A 112 -8.56 17.77 27.04
CA MET A 112 -9.53 18.36 27.96
C MET A 112 -8.83 18.68 29.26
N ASP A 113 -8.80 19.96 29.60
CA ASP A 113 -8.27 20.47 30.85
C ASP A 113 -9.44 20.91 31.73
N ALA A 114 -9.55 20.29 32.91
CA ALA A 114 -10.54 20.62 33.91
C ALA A 114 -9.85 21.21 35.13
N GLU A 115 -10.21 22.43 35.50
CA GLU A 115 -9.71 23.11 36.68
C GLU A 115 -10.88 23.42 37.61
N SER A 116 -10.84 22.84 38.80
CA SER A 116 -11.81 23.16 39.86
C SER A 116 -11.32 24.31 40.72
N ASN A 117 -12.25 25.00 41.39
CA ASN A 117 -11.95 26.18 42.18
C ASN A 117 -10.83 25.91 43.21
N HIS A 118 -9.81 26.76 43.23
CA HIS A 118 -8.76 26.70 44.22
C HIS A 118 -9.30 27.12 45.59
N GLY A 119 -9.37 26.17 46.54
CA GLY A 119 -9.20 26.51 47.96
C GLY A 119 -10.40 26.43 48.91
N LEU A 120 -11.49 25.70 48.65
CA LEU A 120 -12.53 25.47 49.68
C LEU A 120 -12.91 23.97 49.77
N LEU A 121 -12.13 23.19 50.53
CA LEU A 121 -12.41 21.77 50.81
C LEU A 121 -13.63 21.53 51.72
N ALA A 122 -14.25 22.57 52.27
CA ALA A 122 -15.48 22.46 53.04
C ALA A 122 -16.18 23.83 53.09
N MET A 123 -17.31 23.98 52.39
CA MET A 123 -18.20 25.12 52.61
C MET A 123 -18.79 25.02 54.02
N THR A 124 -18.30 25.82 54.96
CA THR A 124 -18.95 26.01 56.27
C THR A 124 -19.57 27.38 56.44
N ASN A 125 -19.36 28.35 55.54
CA ASN A 125 -20.01 29.67 55.61
C ASN A 125 -20.26 30.24 54.21
N ALA A 126 -21.51 30.66 53.95
CA ALA A 126 -21.99 31.12 52.65
C ALA A 126 -21.70 32.62 52.35
N ASP A 127 -20.80 33.26 53.10
CA ASP A 127 -20.68 34.73 53.11
C ASP A 127 -19.24 35.26 53.11
N VAL A 128 -18.32 34.54 52.47
CA VAL A 128 -16.95 35.02 52.22
C VAL A 128 -16.72 34.97 50.73
N ASN A 129 -16.71 36.14 50.08
CA ASN A 129 -16.31 36.42 48.68
C ASN A 129 -15.86 35.15 47.93
N SER A 130 -16.83 34.37 47.47
CA SER A 130 -16.56 33.23 46.60
C SER A 130 -15.94 33.81 45.35
N ASP A 131 -14.66 33.51 45.10
CA ASP A 131 -14.01 33.93 43.87
C ASP A 131 -14.80 33.32 42.70
N PRO A 132 -15.52 34.12 41.90
CA PRO A 132 -16.41 33.63 40.86
C PRO A 132 -15.65 33.21 39.60
N THR A 133 -14.31 33.16 39.64
CA THR A 133 -13.47 32.55 38.60
C THR A 133 -13.42 31.03 38.80
N ASN A 134 -14.57 30.36 38.89
CA ASN A 134 -15.27 29.66 37.80
C ASN A 134 -14.50 28.41 37.37
N GLU A 135 -15.04 27.26 37.75
CA GLU A 135 -14.71 25.94 37.21
C GLU A 135 -14.45 26.04 35.69
N GLN A 136 -13.24 25.73 35.24
CA GLN A 136 -12.86 25.83 33.82
C GLN A 136 -12.85 24.44 33.19
N TRP A 137 -13.49 24.35 32.02
CA TRP A 137 -13.49 23.17 31.16
C TRP A 137 -12.98 23.60 29.79
N ASN A 138 -11.67 23.51 29.61
CA ASN A 138 -11.02 23.89 28.35
C ASN A 138 -10.90 22.65 27.46
N LEU A 139 -11.43 22.76 26.25
CA LEU A 139 -11.34 21.72 25.22
C LEU A 139 -10.45 22.23 24.10
N ASN A 140 -9.45 21.44 23.73
CA ASN A 140 -8.58 21.72 22.60
C ASN A 140 -8.18 20.43 21.90
N GLY A 141 -7.37 20.51 20.85
CA GLY A 141 -7.00 19.35 20.05
C GLY A 141 -6.93 19.69 18.57
N ARG A 142 -6.78 18.65 17.75
CA ARG A 142 -6.62 18.80 16.31
C ARG A 142 -7.07 17.58 15.54
N ILE A 143 -7.40 17.79 14.27
CA ILE A 143 -7.67 16.73 13.31
C ILE A 143 -6.69 16.91 12.17
N LEU A 144 -5.76 15.96 12.00
CA LEU A 144 -4.87 15.90 10.85
C LEU A 144 -5.45 14.88 9.86
N LEU A 145 -5.64 15.28 8.61
CA LEU A 145 -5.97 14.36 7.52
C LEU A 145 -4.83 14.40 6.51
N GLY A 146 -4.43 13.25 5.98
CA GLY A 146 -3.36 13.10 5.01
C GLY A 146 -3.84 12.40 3.74
N PHE A 147 -3.50 12.96 2.60
CA PHE A 147 -3.82 12.44 1.27
C PHE A 147 -2.54 12.28 0.46
N ASP A 148 -2.12 11.03 0.23
CA ASP A 148 -1.00 10.74 -0.68
C ASP A 148 -1.55 10.11 -1.95
N GLY A 149 -1.32 10.76 -3.09
CA GLY A 149 -1.71 10.25 -4.40
C GLY A 149 -0.50 10.07 -5.30
N MET A 150 -0.39 8.93 -5.97
CA MET A 150 0.66 8.69 -6.95
C MET A 150 0.10 7.99 -8.20
N ARG A 151 0.50 8.51 -9.36
CA ARG A 151 0.21 7.90 -10.66
C ARG A 151 1.50 7.61 -11.39
N LYS A 152 1.70 6.34 -11.73
CA LYS A 152 2.73 5.89 -12.65
C LYS A 152 2.16 5.78 -14.06
N LEU A 153 2.94 6.18 -15.04
CA LEU A 153 2.63 6.08 -16.45
C LEU A 153 3.43 4.94 -17.07
N ASP A 154 2.90 4.32 -18.13
CA ASP A 154 3.52 3.17 -18.80
C ASP A 154 4.90 3.47 -19.38
N ASN A 155 5.20 4.76 -19.61
CA ASN A 155 6.49 5.24 -20.10
C ASN A 155 7.54 5.45 -18.98
N GLY A 156 7.26 4.98 -17.76
CA GLY A 156 8.15 5.03 -16.61
C GLY A 156 8.22 6.39 -15.90
N TYR A 157 7.41 7.36 -16.31
CA TYR A 157 7.26 8.62 -15.59
C TYR A 157 6.21 8.50 -14.48
N PHE A 158 6.35 9.30 -13.44
CA PHE A 158 5.37 9.37 -12.37
C PHE A 158 5.10 10.81 -11.95
N ALA A 159 3.89 11.02 -11.45
CA ALA A 159 3.47 12.24 -10.80
C ALA A 159 2.77 11.86 -9.50
N GLY A 160 2.98 12.65 -8.45
CA GLY A 160 2.32 12.44 -7.18
C GLY A 160 2.18 13.72 -6.39
N PHE A 161 1.38 13.61 -5.34
CA PHE A 161 1.15 14.66 -4.38
C PHE A 161 1.01 14.07 -2.98
N SER A 162 1.31 14.89 -1.99
CA SER A 162 0.91 14.67 -0.61
C SER A 162 0.36 15.99 -0.06
N ALA A 163 -0.73 15.92 0.69
CA ALA A 163 -1.32 17.08 1.34
C ALA A 163 -1.89 16.68 2.70
N GLN A 164 -1.64 17.52 3.71
CA GLN A 164 -2.01 17.30 5.08
C GLN A 164 -2.75 18.50 5.68
N PRO A 165 -4.05 18.69 5.39
CA PRO A 165 -4.85 19.68 6.10
C PRO A 165 -4.95 19.36 7.60
N LEU A 166 -4.82 20.38 8.43
CA LEU A 166 -4.86 20.33 9.88
C LEU A 166 -5.96 21.26 10.40
N GLY A 167 -7.01 20.68 10.98
CA GLY A 167 -8.08 21.43 11.64
C GLY A 167 -7.83 21.57 13.14
N ASP A 168 -8.09 22.74 13.72
CA ASP A 168 -8.16 22.94 15.17
C ASP A 168 -9.61 22.81 15.70
N MET A 169 -9.77 22.74 17.02
CA MET A 169 -11.10 22.64 17.65
C MET A 169 -11.90 23.95 17.65
N HIS A 170 -11.30 25.06 17.20
CA HIS A 170 -11.95 26.36 17.07
C HIS A 170 -12.51 26.59 15.66
N GLY A 171 -12.31 25.63 14.75
CA GLY A 171 -12.82 25.64 13.38
C GLY A 171 -11.87 26.25 12.36
N SER A 172 -10.63 26.57 12.74
CA SER A 172 -9.61 26.97 11.77
C SER A 172 -9.05 25.73 11.06
N VAL A 173 -8.80 25.85 9.76
CA VAL A 173 -8.14 24.80 8.98
C VAL A 173 -6.88 25.38 8.36
N ASN A 174 -5.77 24.74 8.65
CA ASN A 174 -4.45 25.03 8.11
C ASN A 174 -3.95 23.87 7.24
N ILE A 175 -2.76 24.02 6.67
CA ILE A 175 -2.04 22.97 5.95
C ILE A 175 -0.73 22.76 6.68
N ASP A 176 -0.47 21.54 7.13
CA ASP A 176 0.80 21.15 7.75
C ASP A 176 1.84 20.94 6.65
N ASP A 177 1.70 19.85 5.89
CA ASP A 177 2.55 19.54 4.75
C ASP A 177 1.76 19.54 3.42
N ALA A 178 2.38 20.07 2.37
CA ALA A 178 1.88 19.91 1.01
C ALA A 178 3.04 19.86 0.00
N VAL A 179 3.03 18.85 -0.87
CA VAL A 179 4.05 18.67 -1.90
C VAL A 179 3.45 18.09 -3.17
N PHE A 180 3.95 18.56 -4.32
CA PHE A 180 3.73 17.95 -5.62
C PHE A 180 5.08 17.54 -6.20
N PHE A 181 5.16 16.34 -6.76
CA PHE A 181 6.41 15.80 -7.28
C PHE A 181 6.20 15.06 -8.60
N PHE A 182 7.23 15.11 -9.43
CA PHE A 182 7.29 14.46 -10.73
C PHE A 182 8.65 13.80 -10.90
N GLY A 183 8.69 12.70 -11.62
CA GLY A 183 9.95 12.01 -11.87
C GLY A 183 9.84 10.92 -12.92
N LYS A 184 10.95 10.21 -13.08
CA LYS A 184 11.05 9.03 -13.93
C LYS A 184 11.75 7.94 -13.14
N GLU A 185 11.22 6.73 -13.18
CA GLU A 185 11.92 5.57 -12.62
C GLU A 185 13.20 5.34 -13.43
N THR A 186 14.34 5.70 -12.84
CA THR A 186 15.63 5.31 -13.39
C THR A 186 15.87 3.84 -13.09
N THR A 187 15.99 3.03 -14.15
CA THR A 187 16.56 1.69 -14.06
C THR A 187 18.02 1.87 -13.67
N GLY A 188 18.32 1.68 -12.38
CA GLY A 188 19.66 1.89 -11.83
C GLY A 188 20.69 0.99 -12.52
N ARG A 189 21.40 1.55 -13.51
CA ARG A 189 22.69 1.05 -13.96
C ARG A 189 23.66 2.20 -13.74
N SER A 190 24.30 2.20 -12.56
CA SER A 190 25.53 2.95 -12.39
C SER A 190 26.48 2.49 -13.50
N LYS A 191 26.94 3.42 -14.32
CA LYS A 191 28.11 3.21 -15.16
C LYS A 191 29.36 3.15 -14.28
#